data_AF-A0A7X7KP18-F1
#
_entry.id   AF-A0A7X7KP18-F1
#
_cell.length_a   1.000
_cell.length_b   1.000
_cell.length_c   1.000
_cell.angle_alpha   90.00
_cell.angle_beta   90.00
_cell.angle_gamma   90.00
#
_symmetry.space_group_name_H-M   'P 1'
#
loop_
_entity.id
_entity.type
_entity.pdbx_description
1 polymer ?
#
loop_
_entity_poly.entity_id
_entity_poly.type
_entity_poly.pdbx_seq_one_letter_code
_entity_poly.pdbx_strand_id
1 'polypeptide(L)'
;MSSPTFHDGKDLQDTYSLLDFAMEHSSLPFGITSSVYVPTDPLLKQFGGGKEDPERYRFRMTRAALAGTLVHNTIASPSRQHYGWFDKIVRIYEDFGVPQAEFMPYWRNQKAVQVARGEDIYVSLYRDRERPQVLAVIAHIAHEHRDQEVEVRLDPAAFGLAAWSQAEEMLTAPDPDYDRLFAEKNRARIPVEIGDYGIEAVRFDGKALTLTLNHHGVAIVRFTGRR
;
A
#
# COMPACT_ATOMS: atom_id res chain seq x y z
N MET A 1 -9.19 -5.64 31.54
CA MET A 1 -7.93 -5.21 30.87
C MET A 1 -8.14 -5.43 29.38
N SER A 2 -8.03 -4.40 28.54
CA SER A 2 -8.04 -4.58 27.09
C SER A 2 -6.79 -5.35 26.66
N SER A 3 -6.93 -6.21 25.66
CA SER A 3 -5.82 -7.00 25.12
C SER A 3 -4.66 -6.10 24.63
N PRO A 4 -3.38 -6.45 24.87
CA PRO A 4 -2.21 -5.71 24.40
C PRO A 4 -1.93 -5.90 22.90
N THR A 5 -2.95 -6.26 22.11
CA THR A 5 -2.83 -6.71 20.71
C THR A 5 -2.81 -5.55 19.72
N PHE A 6 -3.57 -4.48 19.95
CA PHE A 6 -3.70 -3.33 19.01
C PHE A 6 -3.48 -1.96 19.67
N HIS A 7 -2.80 -1.93 20.83
CA HIS A 7 -2.60 -0.73 21.64
C HIS A 7 -1.13 -0.57 22.03
N ASP A 8 -0.76 0.63 22.47
CA ASP A 8 0.60 1.00 22.87
C ASP A 8 1.61 0.95 21.71
N GLY A 9 1.24 1.54 20.56
CA GLY A 9 2.10 1.65 19.36
C GLY A 9 1.99 0.48 18.39
N LYS A 10 1.35 -0.63 18.79
CA LYS A 10 1.15 -1.81 17.95
C LYS A 10 0.03 -1.65 16.92
N ASP A 11 0.19 -2.24 15.74
CA ASP A 11 -0.81 -2.28 14.68
C ASP A 11 -1.25 -3.71 14.28
N LEU A 12 -2.00 -3.82 13.18
CA LEU A 12 -2.58 -5.07 12.70
C LEU A 12 -1.55 -6.15 12.43
N GLN A 13 -0.45 -5.80 11.79
CA GLN A 13 0.54 -6.77 11.32
C GLN A 13 1.51 -7.21 12.43
N ASP A 14 1.42 -6.60 13.62
CA ASP A 14 2.03 -7.14 14.85
C ASP A 14 1.35 -8.42 15.33
N THR A 15 0.16 -8.71 14.81
CA THR A 15 -0.68 -9.85 15.22
C THR A 15 -1.05 -10.72 14.03
N TYR A 16 -1.41 -10.12 12.90
CA TYR A 16 -1.80 -10.83 11.69
C TYR A 16 -0.59 -11.04 10.78
N SER A 17 -0.39 -12.28 10.34
CA SER A 17 0.60 -12.63 9.33
C SER A 17 0.11 -12.30 7.92
N LEU A 18 1.02 -12.35 6.94
CA LEU A 18 0.70 -12.30 5.52
C LEU A 18 -0.41 -13.30 5.12
N LEU A 19 -0.36 -14.53 5.66
CA LEU A 19 -1.33 -15.57 5.36
C LEU A 19 -2.70 -15.28 5.98
N ASP A 20 -2.74 -14.67 7.16
CA ASP A 20 -4.02 -14.26 7.77
C ASP A 20 -4.70 -13.19 6.90
N PHE A 21 -3.93 -12.24 6.35
CA PHE A 21 -4.45 -11.28 5.38
C PHE A 21 -4.92 -11.94 4.07
N ALA A 22 -4.23 -12.99 3.62
CA ALA A 22 -4.62 -13.74 2.42
C ALA A 22 -5.89 -14.57 2.61
N MET A 23 -6.10 -15.15 3.80
CA MET A 23 -7.21 -16.09 4.06
C MET A 23 -8.45 -15.42 4.64
N GLU A 24 -8.29 -14.54 5.64
CA GLU A 24 -9.40 -13.96 6.40
C GLU A 24 -9.84 -12.60 5.86
N HIS A 25 -8.94 -11.91 5.17
CA HIS A 25 -9.15 -10.52 4.75
C HIS A 25 -9.19 -10.34 3.22
N SER A 26 -8.73 -11.31 2.44
CA SER A 26 -8.86 -11.27 0.98
C SER A 26 -10.06 -12.08 0.51
N SER A 27 -11.18 -11.39 0.27
CA SER A 27 -12.26 -11.94 -0.57
C SER A 27 -11.89 -11.82 -2.05
N LEU A 28 -12.49 -12.65 -2.92
CA LEU A 28 -12.30 -12.76 -4.38
C LEU A 28 -11.72 -11.51 -5.10
N PRO A 29 -10.88 -11.68 -6.14
CA PRO A 29 -10.40 -10.55 -6.95
C PRO A 29 -11.61 -9.74 -7.45
N PHE A 30 -11.66 -8.46 -7.09
CA PHE A 30 -12.80 -7.54 -7.24
C PHE A 30 -14.03 -7.82 -6.36
N GLY A 31 -13.87 -7.69 -5.04
CA GLY A 31 -14.68 -6.72 -4.29
C GLY A 31 -16.19 -6.89 -4.23
N ILE A 32 -16.76 -8.07 -4.44
CA ILE A 32 -18.21 -8.27 -4.21
C ILE A 32 -18.50 -8.35 -2.69
N THR A 33 -17.54 -8.77 -1.86
CA THR A 33 -17.67 -8.78 -0.39
C THR A 33 -16.33 -8.67 0.33
N SER A 34 -15.62 -7.54 0.23
CA SER A 34 -14.43 -7.31 1.07
C SER A 34 -14.87 -6.73 2.42
N SER A 35 -15.17 -7.61 3.37
CA SER A 35 -15.21 -7.27 4.78
C SER A 35 -13.81 -7.50 5.37
N VAL A 36 -12.80 -6.75 4.90
CA VAL A 36 -11.58 -6.58 5.70
C VAL A 36 -12.02 -5.83 6.97
N TYR A 37 -12.46 -6.59 7.97
CA TYR A 37 -12.87 -6.06 9.26
C TYR A 37 -11.62 -5.87 10.10
N VAL A 38 -10.99 -4.72 9.93
CA VAL A 38 -9.84 -4.31 10.73
C VAL A 38 -10.26 -3.21 11.69
N PRO A 39 -9.98 -3.34 13.00
CA PRO A 39 -10.27 -2.27 13.95
C PRO A 39 -9.35 -1.08 13.65
N THR A 40 -9.89 0.00 13.07
CA THR A 40 -9.14 1.24 12.79
C THR A 40 -9.59 2.41 13.67
N ASP A 41 -10.43 2.11 14.67
CA ASP A 41 -10.88 3.03 15.70
C ASP A 41 -10.15 2.72 17.02
N PRO A 42 -9.67 3.75 17.75
CA PRO A 42 -9.10 3.52 19.07
C PRO A 42 -10.19 3.01 20.03
N LEU A 43 -9.79 2.18 21.00
CA LEU A 43 -10.70 1.79 22.08
C LEU A 43 -11.21 3.02 22.84
N LEU A 44 -12.44 2.93 23.36
CA LEU A 44 -12.99 3.94 24.27
C LEU A 44 -12.15 4.01 25.56
N LYS A 45 -12.10 5.20 26.17
CA LYS A 45 -11.36 5.44 27.44
C LYS A 45 -11.72 4.44 28.54
N GLN A 46 -13.00 4.10 28.68
CA GLN A 46 -13.49 3.13 29.68
C GLN A 46 -12.95 1.70 29.49
N PHE A 47 -12.43 1.39 28.30
CA PHE A 47 -11.79 0.11 27.98
C PHE A 47 -10.26 0.21 27.93
N GLY A 48 -9.66 1.31 28.40
CA GLY A 48 -8.20 1.49 28.40
C GLY A 48 -7.62 2.15 27.14
N GLY A 49 -8.48 2.62 26.23
CA GLY A 49 -8.06 3.42 25.07
C GLY A 49 -8.04 4.94 25.33
N GLY A 50 -8.12 5.73 24.27
CA GLY A 50 -8.02 7.19 24.34
C GLY A 50 -6.64 7.74 24.76
N LYS A 51 -5.58 6.93 24.61
CA LYS A 51 -4.18 7.31 24.85
C LYS A 51 -3.51 7.95 23.63
N GLU A 52 -3.99 7.61 22.43
CA GLU A 52 -3.48 8.10 21.15
C GLU A 52 -4.53 9.00 20.50
N ASP A 53 -4.07 9.97 19.71
CA ASP A 53 -4.93 10.76 18.85
C ASP A 53 -5.70 9.83 17.86
N PRO A 54 -7.03 9.93 17.75
CA PRO A 54 -7.82 9.01 16.92
C PRO A 54 -7.45 9.03 15.44
N GLU A 55 -7.03 10.18 14.92
CA GLU A 55 -6.67 10.33 13.50
C GLU A 55 -5.32 9.66 13.24
N ARG A 56 -4.33 9.88 14.10
CA ARG A 56 -3.03 9.19 14.05
C ARG A 56 -3.17 7.67 14.18
N TYR A 57 -4.01 7.21 15.11
CA TYR A 57 -4.32 5.78 15.25
C TYR A 57 -4.89 5.21 13.96
N ARG A 58 -5.93 5.87 13.40
CA ARG A 58 -6.58 5.42 12.17
C ARG A 58 -5.62 5.45 10.99
N PHE A 59 -4.75 6.44 10.90
CA PHE A 59 -3.73 6.55 9.87
C PHE A 59 -2.76 5.36 9.90
N ARG A 60 -2.15 5.09 11.07
CA ARG A 60 -1.23 3.96 11.28
C ARG A 60 -1.88 2.61 10.99
N MET A 61 -3.09 2.38 11.50
CA MET A 61 -3.83 1.14 11.25
C MET A 61 -4.23 0.98 9.77
N THR A 62 -4.55 2.08 9.08
CA THR A 62 -4.87 2.06 7.65
C THR A 62 -3.63 1.69 6.83
N ARG A 63 -2.47 2.26 7.15
CA ARG A 63 -1.20 1.91 6.48
C ARG A 63 -0.90 0.42 6.60
N ALA A 64 -0.98 -0.12 7.82
CA ALA A 64 -0.79 -1.55 8.06
C ALA A 64 -1.84 -2.41 7.34
N ALA A 65 -3.11 -2.01 7.33
CA ALA A 65 -4.15 -2.73 6.59
C ALA A 65 -3.83 -2.79 5.09
N LEU A 66 -3.43 -1.66 4.50
CA LEU A 66 -3.15 -1.54 3.08
C LEU A 66 -1.91 -2.33 2.64
N ALA A 67 -0.83 -2.32 3.44
CA ALA A 67 0.33 -3.16 3.18
C ALA A 67 -0.06 -4.65 3.13
N GLY A 68 -0.92 -5.11 4.04
CA GLY A 68 -1.44 -6.48 4.05
C GLY A 68 -2.42 -6.78 2.90
N THR A 69 -3.31 -5.85 2.53
CA THR A 69 -4.39 -6.15 1.55
C THR A 69 -4.01 -5.87 0.10
N LEU A 70 -3.35 -4.75 -0.19
CA LEU A 70 -3.10 -4.33 -1.58
C LEU A 70 -2.19 -5.30 -2.33
N VAL A 71 -1.23 -5.90 -1.61
CA VAL A 71 -0.31 -6.89 -2.20
C VAL A 71 -1.05 -8.14 -2.71
N HIS A 72 -2.26 -8.40 -2.21
CA HIS A 72 -3.14 -9.49 -2.63
C HIS A 72 -4.21 -9.08 -3.67
N ASN A 73 -4.17 -7.84 -4.19
CA ASN A 73 -5.25 -7.26 -5.00
C ASN A 73 -6.59 -7.19 -4.24
N THR A 74 -6.50 -6.84 -2.95
CA THR A 74 -7.66 -6.63 -2.08
C THR A 74 -7.71 -5.18 -1.65
N ILE A 75 -8.83 -4.52 -1.95
CA ILE A 75 -9.15 -3.18 -1.44
C ILE A 75 -10.00 -3.36 -0.17
N ALA A 76 -9.60 -2.74 0.94
CA ALA A 76 -10.37 -2.77 2.18
C ALA A 76 -11.57 -1.83 2.11
N SER A 77 -12.56 -2.04 2.99
CA SER A 77 -13.78 -1.23 3.01
C SER A 77 -13.47 0.26 3.26
N PRO A 78 -14.04 1.20 2.47
CA PRO A 78 -13.84 2.64 2.68
C PRO A 78 -14.29 3.11 4.07
N SER A 79 -15.31 2.48 4.64
CA SER A 79 -15.82 2.81 5.98
C SER A 79 -14.87 2.45 7.12
N ARG A 80 -13.81 1.69 6.84
CA ARG A 80 -12.84 1.18 7.81
C ARG A 80 -11.42 1.67 7.55
N GLN A 81 -11.24 2.63 6.66
CA GLN A 81 -9.94 3.21 6.35
C GLN A 81 -9.94 4.72 6.59
N HIS A 82 -8.75 5.28 6.72
CA HIS A 82 -8.57 6.71 6.59
C HIS A 82 -9.04 7.15 5.19
N TYR A 83 -10.03 8.04 5.14
CA TYR A 83 -10.70 8.42 3.89
C TYR A 83 -9.69 8.92 2.84
N GLY A 84 -8.76 9.79 3.24
CA GLY A 84 -7.77 10.35 2.31
C GLY A 84 -6.78 9.32 1.73
N TRP A 85 -6.57 8.17 2.39
CA TRP A 85 -5.79 7.05 1.84
C TRP A 85 -6.61 6.28 0.81
N PHE A 86 -7.83 5.91 1.18
CA PHE A 86 -8.74 5.15 0.31
C PHE A 86 -8.99 5.90 -0.99
N ASP A 87 -9.35 7.19 -0.91
CA ASP A 87 -9.65 8.03 -2.07
C ASP A 87 -8.45 8.13 -3.03
N LYS A 88 -7.25 8.40 -2.51
CA LYS A 88 -6.02 8.46 -3.31
C LYS A 88 -5.71 7.14 -3.99
N ILE A 89 -5.85 6.01 -3.30
CA ILE A 89 -5.62 4.68 -3.89
C ILE A 89 -6.60 4.39 -5.02
N VAL A 90 -7.90 4.67 -4.81
CA VAL A 90 -8.92 4.46 -5.84
C VAL A 90 -8.59 5.26 -7.10
N ARG A 91 -8.16 6.52 -6.94
CA ARG A 91 -7.74 7.37 -8.07
C ARG A 91 -6.51 6.84 -8.79
N ILE A 92 -5.48 6.41 -8.06
CA ILE A 92 -4.29 5.79 -8.65
C ILE A 92 -4.67 4.55 -9.46
N TYR A 93 -5.59 3.73 -8.92
CA TYR A 93 -6.04 2.49 -9.57
C TYR A 93 -6.91 2.78 -10.80
N GLU A 94 -7.77 3.79 -10.73
CA GLU A 94 -8.61 4.26 -11.84
C GLU A 94 -7.74 4.82 -12.98
N ASP A 95 -6.81 5.75 -12.69
CA ASP A 95 -5.91 6.35 -13.68
C ASP A 95 -5.00 5.31 -14.36
N PHE A 96 -4.51 4.33 -13.59
CA PHE A 96 -3.73 3.23 -14.16
C PHE A 96 -4.59 2.27 -15.01
N GLY A 97 -5.88 2.12 -14.71
CA GLY A 97 -6.75 1.12 -15.35
C GLY A 97 -6.59 -0.28 -14.74
N VAL A 98 -6.44 -0.35 -13.41
CA VAL A 98 -6.33 -1.62 -12.66
C VAL A 98 -7.45 -2.62 -12.99
N PRO A 99 -8.74 -2.21 -13.15
CA PRO A 99 -9.81 -3.14 -13.50
C PRO A 99 -9.59 -3.92 -14.81
N GLN A 100 -8.80 -3.38 -15.73
CA GLN A 100 -8.49 -3.99 -17.03
C GLN A 100 -7.08 -4.59 -17.10
N ALA A 101 -6.22 -4.25 -16.13
CA ALA A 101 -4.85 -4.73 -16.06
C ALA A 101 -4.76 -6.22 -15.71
N GLU A 102 -3.66 -6.86 -16.07
CA GLU A 102 -3.33 -8.21 -15.62
C GLU A 102 -2.67 -8.14 -14.23
N PHE A 103 -3.31 -8.72 -13.21
CA PHE A 103 -2.71 -8.85 -11.89
C PHE A 103 -1.69 -10.00 -11.87
N MET A 104 -0.45 -9.69 -11.48
CA MET A 104 0.64 -10.63 -11.32
C MET A 104 1.00 -10.71 -9.83
N PRO A 105 0.50 -11.72 -9.09
CA PRO A 105 0.70 -11.80 -7.66
C PRO A 105 2.16 -12.11 -7.31
N TYR A 106 2.58 -11.70 -6.11
CA TYR A 106 3.95 -11.90 -5.61
C TYR A 106 4.37 -13.38 -5.55
N TRP A 107 3.41 -14.29 -5.40
CA TRP A 107 3.66 -15.73 -5.39
C TRP A 107 3.76 -16.36 -6.79
N ARG A 108 3.59 -15.60 -7.89
CA ARG A 108 3.71 -16.09 -9.28
C ARG A 108 4.46 -15.15 -10.23
N ASN A 109 5.13 -14.11 -9.73
CA ASN A 109 5.82 -13.12 -10.55
C ASN A 109 7.36 -13.16 -10.42
N GLN A 110 7.93 -14.24 -9.87
CA GLN A 110 9.37 -14.33 -9.54
C GLN A 110 10.29 -14.28 -10.77
N LYS A 111 9.76 -14.49 -11.98
CA LYS A 111 10.51 -14.31 -13.23
C LYS A 111 10.60 -12.84 -13.67
N ALA A 112 9.75 -11.98 -13.13
CA ALA A 112 9.63 -10.59 -13.54
C ALA A 112 10.12 -9.61 -12.46
N VAL A 113 10.11 -10.02 -11.19
CA VAL A 113 10.48 -9.17 -10.05
C VAL A 113 11.47 -9.89 -9.14
N GLN A 114 12.47 -9.14 -8.70
CA GLN A 114 13.39 -9.53 -7.65
C GLN A 114 13.43 -8.45 -6.56
N VAL A 115 13.22 -8.84 -5.31
CA VAL A 115 13.62 -8.04 -4.14
C VAL A 115 15.11 -8.32 -3.92
N ALA A 116 15.96 -7.38 -4.28
CA ALA A 116 17.42 -7.52 -4.17
C ALA A 116 17.93 -7.16 -2.76
N ARG A 117 17.20 -6.32 -2.03
CA ARG A 117 17.45 -5.96 -0.63
C ARG A 117 16.14 -5.69 0.09
N GLY A 118 16.08 -6.09 1.36
CA GLY A 118 14.93 -5.97 2.24
C GLY A 118 14.40 -7.34 2.65
N GLU A 119 13.89 -7.43 3.86
CA GLU A 119 13.32 -8.63 4.47
C GLU A 119 11.80 -8.46 4.62
N ASP A 120 11.04 -9.53 4.38
CA ASP A 120 9.56 -9.52 4.38
C ASP A 120 8.97 -8.43 3.49
N ILE A 121 9.60 -8.21 2.34
CA ILE A 121 9.11 -7.34 1.28
C ILE A 121 8.42 -8.19 0.22
N TYR A 122 7.18 -7.84 -0.06
CA TYR A 122 6.36 -8.53 -1.05
C TYR A 122 5.96 -7.56 -2.15
N VAL A 123 6.10 -8.00 -3.40
CA VAL A 123 5.82 -7.16 -4.57
C VAL A 123 4.81 -7.84 -5.48
N SER A 124 3.62 -7.26 -5.61
CA SER A 124 2.66 -7.66 -6.64
C SER A 124 2.56 -6.58 -7.71
N LEU A 125 2.11 -6.97 -8.91
CA LEU A 125 2.09 -6.06 -10.05
C LEU A 125 0.72 -6.04 -10.73
N TYR A 126 0.42 -4.93 -11.39
CA TYR A 126 -0.59 -4.82 -12.42
C TYR A 126 0.09 -4.45 -13.73
N ARG A 127 0.00 -5.33 -14.72
CA ARG A 127 0.53 -5.09 -16.05
C ARG A 127 -0.57 -4.47 -16.93
N ASP A 128 -0.27 -3.31 -17.51
CA ASP A 128 -1.13 -2.73 -18.53
C ASP A 128 -1.04 -3.56 -19.82
N ARG A 129 -2.19 -3.85 -20.43
CA ARG A 129 -2.27 -4.71 -21.63
C ARG A 129 -1.87 -3.99 -22.91
N GLU A 130 -1.97 -2.67 -22.94
CA GLU A 130 -1.83 -1.85 -24.14
C GLU A 130 -0.62 -0.92 -24.06
N ARG A 131 -0.41 -0.29 -22.91
CA ARG A 131 0.66 0.68 -22.65
C ARG A 131 1.90 -0.02 -22.10
N PRO A 132 3.12 0.49 -22.38
CA PRO A 132 4.37 -0.08 -21.86
C PRO A 132 4.60 0.32 -20.39
N GLN A 133 3.66 -0.04 -19.51
CA GLN A 133 3.71 0.35 -18.10
C GLN A 133 3.24 -0.76 -17.16
N VAL A 134 3.72 -0.69 -15.92
CA VAL A 134 3.40 -1.62 -14.83
C VAL A 134 3.18 -0.81 -13.55
N LEU A 135 2.16 -1.15 -12.77
CA LEU A 135 1.96 -0.63 -11.41
C LEU A 135 2.42 -1.69 -10.42
N ALA A 136 3.42 -1.38 -9.60
CA ALA A 136 3.93 -2.25 -8.56
C ALA A 136 3.36 -1.83 -7.19
N VAL A 137 2.88 -2.80 -6.42
CA VAL A 137 2.57 -2.65 -4.99
C VAL A 137 3.71 -3.30 -4.22
N ILE A 138 4.46 -2.51 -3.45
CA ILE A 138 5.62 -2.96 -2.67
C ILE A 138 5.24 -2.83 -1.19
N ALA A 139 5.03 -3.96 -0.53
CA ALA A 139 4.57 -4.00 0.86
C ALA A 139 5.65 -4.54 1.79
N HIS A 140 5.86 -3.87 2.92
CA HIS A 140 6.69 -4.32 4.01
C HIS A 140 5.81 -4.97 5.08
N ILE A 141 5.99 -6.27 5.33
CA ILE A 141 5.10 -7.09 6.18
C ILE A 141 5.87 -7.82 7.29
N ALA A 142 7.00 -7.25 7.74
CA ALA A 142 7.79 -7.85 8.82
C ALA A 142 7.12 -7.65 10.18
N HIS A 143 7.10 -8.69 11.00
CA HIS A 143 6.69 -8.57 12.40
C HIS A 143 7.68 -7.74 13.22
N GLU A 144 8.96 -7.72 12.86
CA GLU A 144 9.94 -6.85 13.52
C GLU A 144 9.64 -5.38 13.24
N HIS A 145 9.55 -4.58 14.32
CA HIS A 145 9.41 -3.12 14.26
C HIS A 145 10.69 -2.47 13.73
N ARG A 146 10.84 -2.43 12.41
CA ARG A 146 11.99 -1.82 11.73
C ARG A 146 11.57 -1.06 10.48
N ASP A 147 12.21 0.08 10.27
CA ASP A 147 12.23 0.71 8.97
C ASP A 147 13.40 0.13 8.17
N GLN A 148 13.27 0.01 6.85
CA GLN A 148 14.32 -0.61 6.05
C GLN A 148 14.45 -0.05 4.64
N GLU A 149 15.68 -0.06 4.16
CA GLU A 149 16.03 0.29 2.79
C GLU A 149 15.78 -0.92 1.89
N VAL A 150 14.90 -0.75 0.91
CA VAL A 150 14.43 -1.78 -0.01
C VAL A 150 15.06 -1.54 -1.38
N GLU A 151 15.41 -2.62 -2.07
CA GLU A 151 15.79 -2.58 -3.48
C GLU A 151 14.96 -3.58 -4.27
N VAL A 152 14.25 -3.10 -5.29
CA VAL A 152 13.42 -3.91 -6.19
C VAL A 152 13.90 -3.75 -7.62
N ARG A 153 14.05 -4.89 -8.31
CA ARG A 153 14.44 -4.95 -9.73
C ARG A 153 13.31 -5.61 -10.52
N LEU A 154 12.84 -4.91 -11.54
CA LEU A 154 11.85 -5.45 -12.50
C LEU A 154 12.58 -5.75 -13.81
N ASP A 155 12.48 -6.97 -14.31
CA ASP A 155 13.03 -7.32 -15.61
C ASP A 155 12.16 -6.76 -16.74
N PRO A 156 12.59 -5.75 -17.51
CA PRO A 156 11.80 -5.20 -18.61
C PRO A 156 11.47 -6.25 -19.68
N ALA A 157 12.32 -7.26 -19.87
CA ALA A 157 12.10 -8.31 -20.87
C ALA A 157 10.87 -9.16 -20.54
N ALA A 158 10.57 -9.38 -19.24
CA ALA A 158 9.37 -10.09 -18.80
C ALA A 158 8.06 -9.38 -19.21
N PHE A 159 8.15 -8.09 -19.56
CA PHE A 159 7.01 -7.27 -20.01
C PHE A 159 7.03 -6.98 -21.51
N GLY A 160 8.03 -7.51 -22.25
CA GLY A 160 8.22 -7.21 -23.67
C GLY A 160 8.76 -5.81 -23.92
N LEU A 161 9.59 -5.30 -23.00
CA LEU A 161 10.21 -3.98 -23.07
C LEU A 161 11.73 -4.12 -23.20
N ALA A 162 12.36 -3.17 -23.89
CA ALA A 162 13.81 -3.10 -24.00
C ALA A 162 14.44 -2.57 -22.69
N ALA A 163 13.81 -1.55 -22.09
CA ALA A 163 14.25 -0.95 -20.84
C ALA A 163 13.11 -0.17 -20.17
N TRP A 164 13.23 -0.01 -18.86
CA TRP A 164 12.45 0.98 -18.11
C TRP A 164 13.01 2.38 -18.34
N SER A 165 12.13 3.36 -18.48
CA SER A 165 12.49 4.78 -18.63
C SER A 165 12.22 5.59 -17.38
N GLN A 166 11.24 5.20 -16.57
CA GLN A 166 10.81 5.94 -15.38
C GLN A 166 10.18 5.02 -14.35
N ALA A 167 10.33 5.38 -13.08
CA ALA A 167 9.55 4.86 -11.97
C ALA A 167 9.07 6.05 -11.12
N GLU A 168 7.79 6.10 -10.78
CA GLU A 168 7.18 7.17 -9.99
C GLU A 168 6.39 6.57 -8.82
N GLU A 169 6.66 7.02 -7.59
CA GLU A 169 5.94 6.59 -6.39
C GLU A 169 4.69 7.46 -6.23
N MET A 170 3.53 6.82 -6.33
CA MET A 170 2.25 7.47 -6.56
C MET A 170 1.61 8.02 -5.28
N LEU A 171 1.95 7.48 -4.10
CA LEU A 171 1.37 7.93 -2.83
C LEU A 171 1.96 9.27 -2.37
N THR A 172 3.22 9.52 -2.65
CA THR A 172 3.94 10.77 -2.35
C THR A 172 3.99 11.73 -3.54
N ALA A 173 3.72 11.26 -4.76
CA ALA A 173 3.59 12.13 -5.92
C ALA A 173 2.48 13.20 -5.73
N PRO A 174 2.67 14.40 -6.33
CA PRO A 174 1.63 15.44 -6.37
C PRO A 174 0.32 14.90 -6.95
N ASP A 175 -0.79 15.23 -6.31
CA ASP A 175 -2.13 14.85 -6.76
C ASP A 175 -2.98 16.12 -6.86
N PRO A 176 -3.07 16.74 -8.06
CA PRO A 176 -3.78 18.00 -8.26
C PRO A 176 -5.27 17.91 -7.90
N ASP A 177 -5.88 16.74 -8.10
CA ASP A 177 -7.26 16.51 -7.72
C ASP A 177 -7.42 16.38 -6.21
N TYR A 178 -6.37 15.96 -5.49
CA TYR A 178 -6.35 15.92 -4.03
C TYR A 178 -6.31 17.32 -3.42
N ASP A 179 -5.48 18.22 -3.95
CA ASP A 179 -5.38 19.60 -3.48
C ASP A 179 -6.72 20.33 -3.61
N ARG A 180 -7.43 20.10 -4.72
CA ARG A 180 -8.80 20.60 -4.91
C ARG A 180 -9.76 20.03 -3.87
N LEU A 181 -9.76 18.71 -3.65
CA LEU A 181 -10.62 18.07 -2.65
C LEU A 181 -10.33 18.52 -1.21
N PHE A 182 -9.07 18.77 -0.88
CA PHE A 182 -8.66 19.32 0.42
C PHE A 182 -9.30 20.69 0.67
N ALA A 183 -9.34 21.53 -0.36
CA ALA A 183 -9.95 22.86 -0.29
C ALA A 183 -11.49 22.82 -0.11
N GLU A 184 -12.16 21.77 -0.59
CA GLU A 184 -13.63 21.64 -0.57
C GLU A 184 -14.22 21.31 0.82
N LYS A 185 -13.38 21.15 1.87
CA LYS A 185 -13.72 21.00 3.31
C LYS A 185 -15.12 20.45 3.60
N ASN A 186 -15.32 19.15 3.39
CA ASN A 186 -16.50 18.46 3.95
C ASN A 186 -16.14 17.83 5.31
N ARG A 187 -16.85 18.21 6.38
CA ARG A 187 -16.52 17.94 7.80
C ARG A 187 -16.35 16.46 8.20
N ALA A 188 -16.69 15.51 7.33
CA ALA A 188 -16.62 14.08 7.59
C ALA A 188 -15.44 13.36 6.89
N ARG A 189 -14.66 14.07 6.07
CA ARG A 189 -13.60 13.52 5.22
C ARG A 189 -12.37 14.39 5.38
N ILE A 190 -11.57 14.09 6.40
CA ILE A 190 -10.32 14.81 6.63
C ILE A 190 -9.31 14.28 5.60
N PRO A 191 -8.83 15.13 4.68
CA PRO A 191 -7.73 14.78 3.79
C PRO A 191 -6.45 14.58 4.63
N VAL A 192 -5.60 13.64 4.20
CA VAL A 192 -4.27 13.42 4.75
C VAL A 192 -3.47 14.71 4.60
N GLU A 193 -2.93 15.25 5.70
CA GLU A 193 -1.81 16.18 5.61
C GLU A 193 -0.64 15.42 4.96
N ILE A 194 -0.31 15.77 3.71
CA ILE A 194 0.74 15.12 2.92
C ILE A 194 2.04 15.17 3.72
N GLY A 195 2.62 14.00 4.05
CA GLY A 195 3.93 13.96 4.69
C GLY A 195 4.41 12.63 5.25
N ASP A 196 3.53 11.68 5.58
CA ASP A 196 3.96 10.48 6.32
C ASP A 196 3.40 9.16 5.78
N TYR A 197 3.47 8.94 4.47
CA TYR A 197 3.11 7.67 3.84
C TYR A 197 4.03 6.50 4.28
N GLY A 198 5.08 6.79 5.06
CA GLY A 198 6.10 5.83 5.46
C GLY A 198 6.99 5.41 4.30
N ILE A 199 7.21 6.31 3.34
CA ILE A 199 8.00 6.08 2.13
C ILE A 199 8.97 7.25 1.98
N GLU A 200 10.26 6.95 1.92
CA GLU A 200 11.31 7.96 1.78
C GLU A 200 12.37 7.54 0.76
N ALA A 201 13.22 8.50 0.40
CA ALA A 201 14.44 8.26 -0.39
C ALA A 201 14.23 7.49 -1.71
N VAL A 202 13.07 7.64 -2.36
CA VAL A 202 12.74 6.97 -3.62
C VAL A 202 13.72 7.37 -4.72
N ARG A 203 14.41 6.40 -5.31
CA ARG A 203 15.38 6.58 -6.39
C ARG A 203 15.24 5.47 -7.41
N PHE A 204 15.38 5.82 -8.69
CA PHE A 204 15.38 4.88 -9.79
C PHE A 204 16.52 5.20 -10.76
N ASP A 205 17.34 4.21 -11.07
CA ASP A 205 18.53 4.37 -11.92
C ASP A 205 18.35 3.77 -13.34
N GLY A 206 17.12 3.35 -13.68
CA GLY A 206 16.82 2.64 -14.93
C GLY A 206 16.84 1.11 -14.81
N LYS A 207 17.38 0.57 -13.71
CA LYS A 207 17.49 -0.88 -13.47
C LYS A 207 16.89 -1.30 -12.13
N ALA A 208 17.15 -0.54 -11.08
CA ALA A 208 16.71 -0.81 -9.72
C ALA A 208 15.97 0.39 -9.15
N LEU A 209 14.85 0.09 -8.48
CA LEU A 209 14.15 1.01 -7.61
C LEU A 209 14.68 0.82 -6.19
N THR A 210 15.13 1.90 -5.56
CA THR A 210 15.48 1.95 -4.14
C THR A 210 14.56 2.91 -3.41
N LEU A 211 14.14 2.53 -2.21
CA LEU A 211 13.31 3.35 -1.32
C LEU A 211 13.50 2.90 0.13
N THR A 212 13.20 3.76 1.08
CA THR A 212 13.02 3.39 2.48
C THR A 212 11.54 3.18 2.75
N LEU A 213 11.18 2.04 3.33
CA LEU A 213 9.83 1.78 3.82
C LEU A 213 9.85 1.73 5.34
N ASN A 214 8.92 2.47 5.95
CA ASN A 214 8.68 2.36 7.37
C ASN A 214 8.09 0.99 7.71
N HIS A 215 8.09 0.65 8.99
CA HIS A 215 7.40 -0.51 9.52
C HIS A 215 5.92 -0.55 9.07
N HIS A 216 5.53 -1.68 8.49
CA HIS A 216 4.23 -1.93 7.85
C HIS A 216 3.83 -0.91 6.77
N GLY A 217 4.83 -0.37 6.06
CA GLY A 217 4.64 0.55 4.94
C GLY A 217 4.26 -0.13 3.62
N VAL A 218 3.64 0.65 2.73
CA VAL A 218 3.33 0.22 1.36
C VAL A 218 3.63 1.35 0.39
N ALA A 219 4.35 1.05 -0.69
CA ALA A 219 4.55 1.95 -1.81
C ALA A 219 3.77 1.47 -3.04
N ILE A 220 3.26 2.41 -3.83
CA ILE A 220 2.63 2.12 -5.13
C ILE A 220 3.45 2.82 -6.20
N VAL A 221 4.13 2.06 -7.04
CA VAL A 221 5.10 2.61 -8.00
C VAL A 221 4.69 2.31 -9.42
N ARG A 222 4.55 3.36 -10.24
CA ARG A 222 4.31 3.24 -11.68
C ARG A 222 5.63 3.19 -12.43
N PHE A 223 5.91 2.07 -13.08
CA PHE A 223 7.01 1.90 -14.00
C PHE A 223 6.53 2.14 -15.44
N THR A 224 7.25 2.96 -16.20
CA THR A 224 7.03 3.18 -17.63
C THR A 224 8.29 2.80 -18.38
N GLY A 225 8.15 2.10 -19.51
CA GLY A 225 9.29 1.65 -20.31
C GLY A 225 9.13 1.92 -21.80
N ARG A 226 10.16 1.50 -22.55
CA ARG A 226 10.23 1.61 -24.01
C ARG A 226 10.26 0.21 -24.62
N ARG A 227 9.51 0.03 -25.71
CA ARG A 227 9.55 -1.19 -26.53
C ARG A 227 10.79 -1.20 -27.40
#